data_AF-A0A7J2YMA1-F1
#
_entry.id   AF-A0A7J2YMA1-F1
#
_cell.length_a   1.000
_cell.length_b   1.000
_cell.length_c   1.000
_cell.angle_alpha   90.00
_cell.angle_beta   90.00
_cell.angle_gamma   90.00
#
_symmetry.space_group_name_H-M   'P 1'
#
loop_
_entity.id
_entity.type
_entity.pdbx_description
1 polymer ?
#
loop_
_entity_poly.entity_id
_entity_poly.type
_entity_poly.pdbx_seq_one_letter_code
_entity_poly.pdbx_strand_id
1 'polypeptide(L)'
;MPKEKGSEAIKVEICRILNKIGALQFGAFKLSSGKISPYYIDLRIVPSFPDAFHKVCDFYVNFIKNEIGVKNFERIAGIPVAGIPFASLIAYNLRKPFLYIRKGVRLHGRQK
;
A
#
# COMPACT_ATOMS: atom_id res chain seq x y z
N MET A 1 -7.15 27.04 -4.58
CA MET A 1 -8.12 26.22 -3.83
C MET A 1 -8.99 25.24 -4.68
N PRO A 2 -8.53 24.62 -5.81
CA PRO A 2 -9.25 23.47 -6.43
C PRO A 2 -8.78 22.08 -5.97
N LYS A 3 -7.59 21.95 -5.36
CA LYS A 3 -6.97 20.65 -5.03
C LYS A 3 -7.76 19.82 -4.00
N GLU A 4 -8.49 20.44 -3.09
CA GLU A 4 -9.15 19.74 -1.97
C GLU A 4 -10.33 18.86 -2.40
N LYS A 5 -11.16 19.31 -3.35
CA LYS A 5 -12.33 18.55 -3.80
C LYS A 5 -11.96 17.26 -4.56
N GLY A 6 -10.86 17.31 -5.33
CA GLY A 6 -10.37 16.12 -6.06
C GLY A 6 -9.78 15.06 -5.14
N SER A 7 -9.09 15.48 -4.08
CA SER A 7 -8.53 14.57 -3.07
C SER A 7 -9.62 13.80 -2.32
N GLU A 8 -10.73 14.47 -1.98
CA GLU A 8 -11.81 13.85 -1.21
C GLU A 8 -12.56 12.78 -2.02
N ALA A 9 -12.84 13.03 -3.30
CA ALA A 9 -13.48 12.05 -4.17
C ALA A 9 -12.67 10.74 -4.27
N ILE A 10 -11.34 10.86 -4.36
CA ILE A 10 -10.45 9.71 -4.46
C ILE A 10 -10.44 8.90 -3.16
N LYS A 11 -10.40 9.57 -1.99
CA LYS A 11 -10.49 8.87 -0.70
C LYS A 11 -11.78 8.06 -0.59
N VAL A 12 -12.91 8.65 -0.98
CA VAL A 12 -14.22 7.97 -0.99
C VAL A 12 -14.21 6.77 -1.93
N GLU A 13 -13.62 6.90 -3.12
CA GLU A 13 -13.48 5.78 -4.06
C GLU A 13 -12.66 4.63 -3.46
N ILE A 14 -11.49 4.91 -2.87
CA ILE A 14 -10.64 3.89 -2.24
C ILE A 14 -11.38 3.20 -1.10
N CYS A 15 -12.07 3.95 -0.22
CA CYS A 15 -12.87 3.37 0.86
C CYS A 15 -13.95 2.41 0.33
N ARG A 16 -14.64 2.79 -0.76
CA ARG A 16 -15.65 1.93 -1.41
C ARG A 16 -15.03 0.66 -2.00
N ILE A 17 -13.88 0.78 -2.66
CA ILE A 17 -13.15 -0.37 -3.20
C ILE A 17 -12.79 -1.33 -2.07
N LEU A 18 -12.16 -0.83 -1.01
CA LEU A 18 -11.73 -1.65 0.12
C LEU A 18 -12.90 -2.35 0.82
N ASN A 19 -14.02 -1.65 1.01
CA ASN A 19 -15.22 -2.25 1.58
C ASN A 19 -15.82 -3.32 0.66
N LYS A 20 -15.92 -3.04 -0.64
CA LYS A 20 -16.51 -3.97 -1.64
C LYS A 20 -15.76 -5.29 -1.73
N ILE A 21 -14.43 -5.26 -1.64
CA ILE A 21 -13.59 -6.47 -1.73
C ILE A 21 -13.40 -7.16 -0.37
N GLY A 22 -13.99 -6.63 0.71
CA GLY A 22 -13.84 -7.16 2.06
C GLY A 22 -12.50 -6.84 2.74
N ALA A 23 -11.71 -5.92 2.19
CA ALA A 23 -10.44 -5.48 2.77
C ALA A 23 -10.65 -4.52 3.95
N LEU A 24 -11.82 -3.88 4.02
CA LEU A 24 -12.31 -3.13 5.17
C LEU A 24 -13.58 -3.82 5.67
N GLN A 25 -13.60 -4.19 6.95
CA GLN A 25 -14.74 -4.83 7.60
C GLN A 25 -15.10 -4.11 8.89
N PHE A 26 -16.40 -4.03 9.19
CA PHE A 26 -16.92 -3.46 10.44
C PHE A 26 -17.45 -4.56 11.36
N GLY A 27 -17.22 -4.44 12.65
CA GLY A 27 -17.50 -5.48 13.64
C GLY A 27 -16.56 -5.40 14.84
N ALA A 28 -16.60 -6.37 15.75
CA ALA A 28 -15.70 -6.40 16.90
C ALA A 28 -14.47 -7.27 16.61
N PHE A 29 -13.30 -6.65 16.46
CA PHE A 29 -12.05 -7.34 16.15
C PHE A 29 -11.03 -7.16 17.27
N LYS A 30 -10.44 -8.28 17.75
CA LYS A 30 -9.33 -8.23 18.71
C LYS A 30 -8.01 -8.04 17.96
N LEU A 31 -7.36 -6.91 18.18
CA LEU A 31 -6.06 -6.58 17.57
C LEU A 31 -4.92 -7.32 18.26
N SER A 32 -3.74 -7.33 17.62
CA SER A 32 -2.51 -7.89 18.20
C SER A 32 -2.10 -7.24 19.53
N SER A 33 -2.52 -5.99 19.76
CA SER A 33 -2.36 -5.28 21.03
C SER A 33 -3.32 -5.74 22.14
N GLY A 34 -4.26 -6.64 21.83
CA GLY A 34 -5.32 -7.09 22.74
C GLY A 34 -6.55 -6.17 22.77
N LYS A 35 -6.47 -4.96 22.20
CA LYS A 35 -7.60 -4.01 22.13
C LYS A 35 -8.69 -4.49 21.16
N ILE A 36 -9.93 -4.12 21.43
CA ILE A 36 -11.06 -4.32 20.52
C ILE A 36 -11.19 -3.10 19.61
N SER A 37 -11.27 -3.34 18.30
CA SER A 37 -11.50 -2.34 17.26
C SER A 37 -12.88 -2.56 16.61
N PRO A 38 -13.65 -1.49 16.32
CA PRO A 38 -14.93 -1.59 15.62
C PRO A 38 -14.78 -1.85 14.10
N TYR A 39 -13.54 -1.90 13.61
CA TYR A 39 -13.21 -2.22 12.22
C TYR A 39 -11.87 -2.98 12.13
N TYR A 40 -11.69 -3.68 11.02
CA TYR A 40 -10.44 -4.32 10.65
C TYR A 40 -10.11 -4.04 9.19
N ILE A 41 -8.82 -3.83 8.91
CA ILE A 41 -8.33 -3.58 7.55
C ILE A 41 -7.28 -4.64 7.22
N ASP A 42 -7.55 -5.44 6.20
CA ASP A 42 -6.60 -6.39 5.64
C ASP A 42 -6.24 -6.03 4.20
N LEU A 43 -5.15 -5.28 4.04
CA LEU A 43 -4.66 -4.90 2.71
C LEU A 43 -4.00 -6.06 1.95
N ARG A 44 -3.77 -7.22 2.59
CA ARG A 44 -3.11 -8.37 1.93
C ARG A 44 -3.99 -9.00 0.85
N ILE A 45 -5.30 -8.82 0.92
CA ILE A 45 -6.22 -9.39 -0.06
C ILE A 45 -6.34 -8.52 -1.31
N VAL A 46 -5.98 -7.22 -1.25
CA VAL A 46 -6.13 -6.29 -2.37
C VAL A 46 -5.46 -6.79 -3.65
N PRO A 47 -4.23 -7.34 -3.63
CA PRO A 47 -3.61 -7.92 -4.83
C PRO A 47 -4.38 -9.08 -5.48
N SER A 48 -5.28 -9.75 -4.75
CA SER A 48 -6.15 -10.79 -5.30
C SER A 48 -7.30 -10.24 -6.15
N PHE A 49 -7.49 -8.91 -6.18
CA PHE A 49 -8.48 -8.20 -6.99
C PHE A 49 -7.75 -7.24 -7.96
N PRO A 50 -7.38 -7.68 -9.17
CA PRO A 50 -6.48 -6.95 -10.06
C PRO A 50 -6.90 -5.49 -10.34
N ASP A 51 -8.17 -5.24 -10.62
CA ASP A 51 -8.68 -3.88 -10.87
C ASP A 51 -8.57 -2.98 -9.64
N ALA A 52 -8.88 -3.52 -8.46
CA ALA A 52 -8.75 -2.79 -7.20
C ALA A 52 -7.28 -2.50 -6.90
N PHE A 53 -6.41 -3.49 -7.11
CA PHE A 53 -4.98 -3.34 -6.89
C PHE A 53 -4.36 -2.30 -7.82
N HIS A 54 -4.72 -2.32 -9.10
CA HIS A 54 -4.30 -1.32 -10.07
C HIS A 54 -4.72 0.09 -9.65
N LYS A 55 -6.01 0.31 -9.31
CA LYS A 55 -6.50 1.61 -8.85
C LYS A 55 -5.79 2.13 -7.60
N VAL A 56 -5.56 1.25 -6.62
CA VAL A 56 -4.85 1.62 -5.38
C VAL A 56 -3.40 2.00 -5.68
N CYS A 57 -2.69 1.22 -6.51
CA CYS A 57 -1.32 1.53 -6.88
C CYS A 57 -1.20 2.80 -7.74
N ASP A 58 -2.14 3.06 -8.64
CA ASP A 58 -2.18 4.28 -9.45
C ASP A 58 -2.40 5.51 -8.58
N PHE A 59 -3.23 5.40 -7.54
CA PHE A 59 -3.36 6.45 -6.54
C PHE A 59 -2.01 6.77 -5.87
N TYR A 60 -1.27 5.75 -5.42
CA TYR A 60 0.06 5.95 -4.84
C TYR A 60 1.03 6.60 -5.82
N VAL A 61 1.07 6.14 -7.08
CA VAL A 61 1.93 6.70 -8.13
C VAL A 61 1.63 8.17 -8.37
N ASN A 62 0.34 8.53 -8.46
CA ASN A 62 -0.09 9.91 -8.68
C ASN A 62 0.20 10.78 -7.45
N PHE A 63 -0.05 10.27 -6.25
CA PHE A 63 0.31 10.95 -5.00
C PHE A 63 1.80 11.25 -4.94
N ILE A 64 2.65 10.25 -5.23
CA ILE A 64 4.11 10.43 -5.25
C ILE A 64 4.52 11.46 -6.30
N LYS A 65 3.96 11.42 -7.50
CA LYS A 65 4.29 12.41 -8.55
C LYS A 65 3.91 13.83 -8.17
N ASN A 66 2.75 14.02 -7.55
CA ASN A 66 2.15 15.34 -7.32
C ASN A 66 2.58 15.98 -6.00
N GLU A 67 2.79 15.18 -4.95
CA GLU A 67 2.99 15.69 -3.59
C GLU A 67 4.40 15.41 -3.04
N ILE A 68 5.11 14.39 -3.56
CA ILE A 68 6.49 14.07 -3.13
C ILE A 68 7.52 14.47 -4.19
N GLY A 69 7.25 14.24 -5.47
CA GLY A 69 8.19 14.40 -6.58
C GLY A 69 9.11 13.18 -6.77
N VAL A 70 9.06 12.57 -7.96
CA VAL A 70 9.80 11.33 -8.29
C VAL A 70 11.33 11.49 -8.22
N LYS A 71 11.85 12.72 -8.31
CA LYS A 71 13.29 13.01 -8.22
C LYS A 71 13.80 13.12 -6.78
N ASN A 72 12.92 13.14 -5.79
CA ASN A 72 13.29 13.40 -4.40
C ASN A 72 13.70 12.14 -3.61
N PHE A 73 13.76 10.98 -4.29
CA PHE A 73 14.19 9.72 -3.71
C PHE A 73 14.76 8.81 -4.80
N GLU A 74 15.66 7.92 -4.41
CA GLU A 74 16.35 7.03 -5.36
C GLU A 74 15.72 5.66 -5.49
N ARG A 75 15.10 5.13 -4.43
CA ARG A 75 14.66 3.73 -4.36
C ARG A 75 13.35 3.61 -3.60
N ILE A 76 12.62 2.52 -3.82
CA ILE A 76 11.40 2.18 -3.08
C ILE A 76 11.61 0.84 -2.38
N ALA A 77 11.36 0.81 -1.07
CA ALA A 77 11.48 -0.40 -0.27
C ALA A 77 10.11 -0.91 0.21
N GLY A 78 9.79 -2.17 -0.10
CA GLY A 78 8.60 -2.85 0.40
C GLY A 78 8.79 -3.38 1.81
N ILE A 79 7.87 -3.04 2.72
CA ILE A 79 7.84 -3.57 4.08
C ILE A 79 7.17 -4.96 4.07
N PRO A 80 7.85 -6.03 4.56
CA PRO A 80 7.27 -7.36 4.55
C PRO A 80 6.09 -7.54 5.52
N VAL A 81 5.11 -8.38 5.19
CA VAL A 81 4.91 -9.07 3.88
C VAL A 81 3.98 -8.26 3.00
N ALA A 82 2.94 -7.67 3.59
CA ALA A 82 1.83 -7.02 2.89
C ALA A 82 2.25 -5.82 2.02
N GLY A 83 3.33 -5.11 2.36
CA GLY A 83 3.78 -3.95 1.60
C GLY A 83 4.58 -4.30 0.34
N ILE A 84 5.08 -5.53 0.22
CA ILE A 84 5.93 -5.96 -0.91
C ILE A 84 5.19 -5.85 -2.26
N PRO A 85 3.96 -6.39 -2.42
CA PRO A 85 3.24 -6.30 -3.70
C PRO A 85 3.02 -4.86 -4.16
N PHE A 86 2.52 -4.00 -3.25
CA PHE A 86 2.27 -2.59 -3.56
C PHE A 86 3.53 -1.86 -3.96
N ALA A 87 4.57 -1.95 -3.12
CA ALA A 87 5.83 -1.25 -3.35
C ALA A 87 6.53 -1.74 -4.63
N SER A 88 6.42 -3.03 -4.96
CA SER A 88 6.93 -3.60 -6.21
C SER A 88 6.28 -2.95 -7.43
N LEU A 89 4.93 -2.91 -7.45
CA LEU A 89 4.19 -2.35 -8.59
C LEU A 89 4.37 -0.83 -8.70
N ILE A 90 4.41 -0.12 -7.56
CA ILE A 90 4.66 1.33 -7.53
C ILE A 90 6.08 1.64 -8.04
N ALA A 91 7.09 0.87 -7.63
CA ALA A 91 8.46 1.03 -8.10
C ALA A 91 8.58 0.77 -9.60
N TYR A 92 7.91 -0.28 -10.10
CA TYR A 92 7.83 -0.57 -11.53
C TYR A 92 7.23 0.61 -12.31
N ASN A 93 6.06 1.10 -11.89
CA ASN A 93 5.37 2.21 -12.54
C ASN A 93 6.13 3.53 -12.50
N LEU A 94 6.93 3.76 -11.45
CA LEU A 94 7.78 4.94 -11.30
C LEU A 94 9.18 4.78 -11.91
N ARG A 95 9.50 3.60 -12.47
CA ARG A 95 10.83 3.24 -12.98
C ARG A 95 11.94 3.48 -11.95
N LYS A 96 11.68 3.09 -10.70
CA LYS A 96 12.61 3.21 -9.58
C LYS A 96 13.10 1.82 -9.14
N PRO A 97 14.38 1.68 -8.74
CA PRO A 97 14.86 0.46 -8.12
C PRO A 97 13.98 0.02 -6.94
N PHE A 98 13.54 -1.23 -6.97
CA PHE A 98 12.76 -1.86 -5.91
C PHE A 98 13.66 -2.65 -4.96
N LEU A 99 13.42 -2.50 -3.67
CA LEU A 99 14.05 -3.25 -2.58
C LEU A 99 12.96 -3.85 -1.71
N TYR A 100 13.28 -4.92 -0.98
CA TYR A 100 12.47 -5.35 0.15
C TYR A 100 13.38 -5.72 1.31
N ILE A 101 12.95 -5.35 2.51
CA ILE A 101 13.71 -5.65 3.74
C ILE A 101 13.38 -7.10 4.12
N ARG A 102 14.31 -7.87 4.66
CA ARG A 102 14.00 -9.18 5.26
C ARG A 102 13.85 -9.02 6.76
N LYS A 103 12.85 -9.65 7.38
CA LYS A 103 12.68 -9.60 8.84
C LYS A 103 13.77 -10.36 9.61
N GLY A 104 14.41 -11.34 8.99
CA GLY A 104 15.45 -12.18 9.62
C GLY A 104 16.78 -12.10 8.90
N VAL A 105 17.85 -12.34 9.64
CA VAL A 105 19.23 -12.41 9.12
C VAL A 105 19.42 -13.75 8.39
N ARG A 106 20.03 -13.73 7.20
CA ARG A 106 20.50 -14.95 6.55
C ARG A 106 21.71 -15.48 7.31
N LEU A 107 21.70 -16.75 7.74
CA LEU A 107 22.85 -17.40 8.37
C LEU A 107 23.83 -18.01 7.33
N HIS A 108 23.60 -17.83 6.03
CA HIS A 108 24.34 -18.48 4.94
C HIS A 108 24.17 -17.72 3.61
N GLY A 109 25.19 -17.80 2.72
CA GLY A 109 25.26 -17.10 1.42
C GLY A 109 26.25 -15.91 1.42
N ARG A 110 26.24 -15.08 0.36
CA ARG A 110 27.05 -13.85 0.30
C ARG A 110 26.52 -12.80 1.29
N GLN A 111 26.93 -12.90 2.55
CA GLN A 111 27.05 -11.75 3.44
C GLN A 111 28.37 -11.06 3.11
N LYS A 112 28.34 -10.18 2.11
CA LYS A 112 29.22 -9.03 2.05
C LYS A 112 28.34 -7.83 1.81
#